data_AF-A0A353VD95-F1
#
_entry.id   AF-A0A353VD95-F1
#
_cell.length_a   1.000
_cell.length_b   1.000
_cell.length_c   1.000
_cell.angle_alpha   90.00
_cell.angle_beta   90.00
_cell.angle_gamma   90.00
#
_symmetry.space_group_name_H-M   'P 1'
#
loop_
_entity.id
_entity.type
_entity.pdbx_description
1 polymer ?
#
loop_
_entity_poly.entity_id
_entity_poly.type
_entity_poly.pdbx_seq_one_letter_code
_entity_poly.pdbx_strand_id
1 'polypeptide(L)'
;MDAICLGVLDGRQRDEKLELLVRTTAAGAAEVELRLLAWGEGIGWYPQRTLPLPGDLALLRALLRRAERLSRPGAPVAGRTRVVSPPACLRADEPASA
;
A
#
# COMPACT_ATOMS: atom_id res chain seq x y z
N MET A 1 23.98 4.22 0.51
CA MET A 1 22.57 4.08 0.07
C MET A 1 21.74 4.51 1.25
N ASP A 2 21.16 5.70 1.16
CA ASP A 2 20.46 6.30 2.28
C ASP A 2 18.97 5.97 2.17
N ALA A 3 18.37 5.55 3.28
CA ALA A 3 16.96 5.28 3.40
C ALA A 3 16.37 6.19 4.48
N ILE A 4 15.28 6.87 4.15
CA ILE A 4 14.57 7.76 5.06
C ILE A 4 13.24 7.10 5.41
N CYS A 5 13.07 6.74 6.68
CA CYS A 5 11.79 6.29 7.21
C CYS A 5 10.82 7.48 7.26
N LEU A 6 9.69 7.37 6.60
CA LEU A 6 8.65 8.41 6.58
C LEU A 6 7.59 8.19 7.66
N GLY A 7 7.40 6.94 8.10
CA GLY A 7 6.44 6.61 9.13
C GLY A 7 6.29 5.10 9.32
N VAL A 8 5.77 4.75 10.49
CA VAL A 8 5.50 3.37 10.91
C VAL A 8 4.09 3.27 11.44
N LEU A 9 3.38 2.22 11.02
CA LEU A 9 2.07 1.85 11.51
C LEU A 9 2.14 0.49 12.21
N ASP A 10 1.22 0.26 13.14
CA ASP A 10 0.99 -1.09 13.66
C ASP A 10 0.50 -2.02 12.55
N GLY A 11 1.01 -3.24 12.56
CA GLY A 11 0.55 -4.31 11.68
C GLY A 11 -0.78 -4.90 12.14
N ARG A 12 -1.14 -6.05 11.57
CA ARG A 12 -2.36 -6.75 11.99
C ARG A 12 -2.15 -7.47 13.31
N GLN A 13 -0.95 -7.98 13.53
CA GLN A 13 -0.55 -8.61 14.78
C GLN A 13 0.32 -7.65 15.62
N ARG A 14 0.41 -7.93 16.92
CA ARG A 14 1.12 -7.07 17.89
C ARG A 14 2.61 -6.97 17.61
N ASP A 15 3.16 -8.03 17.06
CA ASP A 15 4.54 -8.25 16.65
C ASP A 15 4.76 -7.97 15.16
N GLU A 16 3.85 -7.23 14.53
CA GLU A 16 4.00 -6.74 13.16
C GLU A 16 3.99 -5.20 13.11
N LYS A 17 4.75 -4.65 12.17
CA LYS A 17 4.71 -3.23 11.80
C LYS A 17 4.69 -3.07 10.29
N LEU A 18 4.09 -1.97 9.82
CA LEU A 18 4.21 -1.51 8.45
C LEU A 18 5.04 -0.24 8.42
N GLU A 19 6.16 -0.25 7.70
CA GLU A 19 7.06 0.89 7.54
C GLU A 19 7.00 1.40 6.10
N LEU A 20 6.87 2.73 5.95
CA LEU A 20 6.99 3.40 4.66
C LEU A 20 8.31 4.18 4.63
N LEU A 21 9.10 3.98 3.58
CA LEU A 21 10.39 4.63 3.44
C LEU A 21 10.67 5.06 2.01
N VAL A 22 11.60 6.00 1.87
CA VAL A 22 12.18 6.42 0.59
C VAL A 22 13.64 6.00 0.58
N ARG A 23 14.07 5.34 -0.48
CA ARG A 23 15.45 4.94 -0.71
C ARG A 23 15.98 5.65 -1.96
N THR A 24 17.21 6.14 -1.89
CA THR A 24 17.93 6.59 -3.09
C THR A 24 18.67 5.41 -3.71
N THR A 25 18.39 5.12 -4.97
CA THR A 25 19.06 4.08 -5.75
C THR A 25 20.49 4.48 -6.10
N ALA A 26 21.30 3.53 -6.56
CA ALA A 26 22.65 3.82 -7.07
C ALA A 26 22.64 4.79 -8.26
N ALA A 27 21.55 4.83 -9.04
CA ALA A 27 21.36 5.77 -10.14
C ALA A 27 20.86 7.16 -9.69
N GLY A 28 20.71 7.40 -8.38
CA GLY A 28 20.22 8.67 -7.83
C GLY A 28 18.70 8.84 -7.89
N ALA A 29 17.95 7.89 -8.44
CA ALA A 29 16.49 7.92 -8.42
C ALA A 29 15.96 7.58 -7.01
N ALA A 30 14.89 8.27 -6.58
CA ALA A 30 14.20 7.98 -5.34
C ALA A 30 13.11 6.92 -5.57
N GLU A 31 13.15 5.85 -4.78
CA GLU A 31 12.16 4.78 -4.79
C GLU A 31 11.44 4.74 -3.44
N VAL A 32 10.14 4.47 -3.47
CA VAL A 32 9.35 4.34 -2.24
C VAL A 32 9.04 2.88 -2.01
N GLU A 33 9.23 2.43 -0.78
CA GLU A 33 8.97 1.04 -0.38
C GLU A 33 8.03 1.00 0.82
N LEU A 34 7.15 0.00 0.80
CA LEU A 34 6.38 -0.41 1.96
C LEU A 34 6.96 -1.73 2.49
N ARG A 35 7.35 -1.77 3.75
CA ARG A 35 7.90 -2.96 4.40
C ARG A 35 6.97 -3.48 5.49
N LEU A 36 6.72 -4.78 5.49
CA LEU A 36 6.17 -5.48 6.65
C LEU A 36 7.34 -5.94 7.51
N LEU A 37 7.37 -5.51 8.77
CA LEU A 37 8.35 -5.89 9.76
C LEU A 37 7.72 -6.85 10.77
N ALA A 38 8.53 -7.79 11.29
CA ALA A 38 8.16 -8.63 12.42
C ALA A 38 9.17 -8.49 13.57
N TRP A 39 8.69 -8.66 14.81
CA TRP A 39 9.55 -8.64 16.00
C TRP A 39 10.30 -9.97 16.16
N GLY A 40 11.63 -9.94 16.09
CA GLY A 40 12.45 -11.13 16.30
C GLY A 40 12.86 -11.27 17.75
N GLU A 41 12.10 -12.04 18.54
CA GLU A 41 12.49 -12.61 19.86
C GLU A 41 13.27 -11.66 20.80
N GLY A 42 12.87 -10.39 20.88
CA GLY A 42 13.48 -9.41 21.79
C GLY A 42 14.68 -8.64 21.23
N ILE A 43 15.13 -8.93 20.01
CA ILE A 43 16.29 -8.30 19.39
C ILE A 43 15.90 -7.02 18.65
N GLY A 44 14.82 -7.06 17.88
CA GLY A 44 14.44 -5.93 17.05
C GLY A 44 13.38 -6.22 16.00
N TRP A 45 13.04 -5.19 15.24
CA TRP A 45 12.14 -5.26 14.09
C TRP A 45 12.93 -5.64 12.83
N TYR A 46 12.49 -6.69 12.13
CA TYR A 46 13.14 -7.18 10.92
C TYR A 46 12.18 -7.20 9.73
N PRO A 47 12.61 -6.73 8.54
CA PRO A 47 11.77 -6.76 7.35
C PRO A 47 11.52 -8.21 6.91
N GLN A 48 10.25 -8.56 6.81
CA GLN A 48 9.78 -9.85 6.32
C GLN A 48 9.38 -9.79 4.84
N ARG A 49 8.77 -8.66 4.45
CA ARG A 49 8.33 -8.44 3.07
C ARG A 49 8.57 -6.99 2.70
N THR A 50 9.06 -6.77 1.49
CA THR A 50 9.23 -5.44 0.91
C THR A 50 8.40 -5.37 -0.36
N LEU A 51 7.55 -4.37 -0.45
CA LEU A 51 6.77 -4.06 -1.63
C LEU A 51 7.25 -2.72 -2.19
N PRO A 52 7.93 -2.71 -3.36
CA PRO A 52 8.21 -1.46 -4.04
C PRO A 52 6.88 -0.82 -4.46
N LEU A 53 6.75 0.49 -4.21
CA LEU A 53 5.59 1.26 -4.63
C LEU A 53 5.86 1.91 -5.99
N PRO A 54 4.84 2.09 -6.83
CA PRO A 54 4.98 2.78 -8.11
C PRO A 54 5.39 4.25 -7.90
N GLY A 55 6.09 4.82 -8.88
CA GLY A 55 6.52 6.22 -8.86
C GLY A 55 5.36 7.22 -8.79
N ASP A 56 4.21 6.88 -9.36
CA ASP A 56 2.99 7.71 -9.36
C ASP A 56 2.20 7.60 -8.05
N LEU A 57 2.83 7.98 -6.92
CA LEU A 57 2.22 7.92 -5.58
C LEU A 57 0.90 8.67 -5.47
N ALA A 58 0.69 9.72 -6.28
CA ALA A 58 -0.56 10.47 -6.33
C ALA A 58 -1.74 9.59 -6.80
N LEU A 59 -1.52 8.74 -7.80
CA LEU A 59 -2.52 7.81 -8.33
C LEU A 59 -2.79 6.70 -7.31
N LEU A 60 -1.74 6.10 -6.73
CA LEU A 60 -1.89 5.11 -5.66
C LEU A 60 -2.69 5.68 -4.49
N ARG A 61 -2.38 6.91 -4.04
CA ARG A 61 -3.12 7.59 -2.97
C ARG A 61 -4.59 7.79 -3.33
N ALA A 62 -4.91 8.10 -4.59
CA ALA A 62 -6.29 8.23 -5.04
C ALA A 62 -7.06 6.89 -4.95
N LEU A 63 -6.41 5.78 -5.32
CA LEU A 63 -6.97 4.43 -5.20
C LEU A 63 -7.17 4.04 -3.73
N LEU A 64 -6.18 4.29 -2.86
CA LEU A 64 -6.28 4.02 -1.43
C LEU A 64 -7.42 4.81 -0.78
N ARG A 65 -7.57 6.11 -1.09
CA ARG A 65 -8.71 6.91 -0.62
C ARG A 65 -10.05 6.36 -1.10
N ARG A 66 -10.11 5.82 -2.31
CA ARG A 66 -11.33 5.17 -2.83
C ARG A 66 -11.63 3.88 -2.07
N ALA A 67 -10.62 3.04 -1.86
CA ALA A 67 -10.76 1.81 -1.08
C ALA A 67 -11.24 2.11 0.35
N GLU A 68 -10.65 3.11 1.01
CA GLU A 68 -11.05 3.54 2.35
C GLU A 68 -12.55 3.91 2.41
N ARG A 69 -13.06 4.66 1.43
CA ARG A 69 -14.49 5.01 1.36
C ARG A 69 -15.41 3.79 1.22
N LEU A 70 -14.96 2.76 0.51
CA LEU A 70 -15.73 1.54 0.30
C LEU A 70 -15.63 0.58 1.48
N SER A 71 -14.52 0.62 2.23
CA SER A 71 -14.27 -0.24 3.39
C SER A 71 -14.93 0.26 4.67
N ARG A 72 -15.43 1.50 4.72
CA ARG A 72 -16.16 2.03 5.88
C ARG A 72 -17.55 1.38 5.95
N PRO A 73 -17.91 0.71 7.05
CA PRO A 73 -19.27 0.23 7.27
C PRO A 73 -20.23 1.43 7.37
N GLY A 74 -21.19 1.50 6.45
CA GLY A 74 -22.46 2.25 6.56
C GLY A 74 -22.39 3.74 6.94
N ALA A 75 -22.25 4.63 5.96
CA ALA A 75 -23.00 5.88 6.03
C ALA A 75 -24.43 5.60 5.53
N PRO A 76 -25.50 6.03 6.23
CA PRO A 76 -26.85 5.89 5.71
C PRO A 76 -26.94 6.76 4.45
N VAL A 77 -26.97 6.13 3.28
CA VAL A 77 -27.28 6.81 2.02
C VAL A 77 -28.78 7.10 2.05
N ALA A 78 -29.14 8.23 2.64
CA ALA A 78 -30.44 8.82 2.43
C ALA A 78 -30.53 9.21 0.94
N GLY A 79 -31.28 8.42 0.18
CA GLY A 79 -31.79 8.78 -1.13
C GLY A 79 -30.81 8.64 -2.29
N ARG A 80 -31.21 7.78 -3.24
CA ARG A 80 -30.78 7.72 -4.64
C ARG A 80 -29.63 6.74 -4.93
N THR A 81 -30.03 5.49 -5.09
CA THR A 81 -29.29 4.40 -5.72
C THR A 81 -28.88 4.80 -7.14
N ARG A 82 -27.67 5.34 -7.30
CA ARG A 82 -26.94 5.21 -8.56
C ARG A 82 -26.03 4.01 -8.37
N VAL A 83 -26.35 2.90 -9.05
CA VAL A 83 -25.47 1.74 -9.16
C VAL A 83 -24.22 2.23 -9.90
N VAL A 84 -23.21 2.63 -9.15
CA VAL A 84 -21.88 2.86 -9.70
C VAL A 84 -21.23 1.49 -9.69
N SER A 85 -21.32 0.77 -10.80
CA SER A 85 -20.56 -0.45 -11.01
C SER A 85 -19.11 -0.16 -10.64
N PRO A 86 -18.47 -0.97 -9.77
CA PRO A 86 -17.03 -0.85 -9.60
C PRO A 86 -16.39 -0.97 -10.99
N PRO A 87 -15.33 -0.19 -11.29
CA PRO A 87 -14.57 -0.43 -12.51
C PRO A 87 -14.21 -1.91 -12.51
N ALA A 88 -14.47 -2.59 -13.63
CA ALA A 88 -14.05 -3.97 -13.77
C ALA A 88 -12.54 -3.98 -13.49
N CYS A 89 -12.14 -4.56 -12.36
CA CYS A 89 -10.74 -4.82 -12.11
C CYS A 89 -10.27 -5.63 -13.32
N LEU A 90 -9.23 -5.15 -14.01
CA LEU A 90 -8.62 -5.92 -15.08
C LEU A 90 -8.31 -7.29 -14.47
N ARG A 91 -8.93 -8.36 -14.99
CA ARG A 91 -8.56 -9.71 -14.58
C ARG A 91 -7.09 -9.85 -14.98
N ALA A 92 -6.25 -10.20 -14.03
CA ALA A 92 -4.84 -10.50 -14.27
C ALA A 92 -4.74 -11.86 -14.97
N ASP A 93 -5.27 -11.96 -16.19
CA ASP A 93 -5.11 -13.10 -17.09
C ASP A 93 -5.55 -12.68 -18.50
N GLU A 94 -4.72 -11.88 -19.16
CA GLU A 94 -4.71 -11.83 -20.62
C GLU A 94 -3.28 -11.53 -21.06
N PRO A 95 -2.45 -12.55 -21.37
CA PRO A 95 -1.25 -12.31 -22.14
C PRO A 95 -1.68 -11.80 -23.53
N ALA A 96 -1.18 -10.61 -23.87
CA ALA A 96 -1.29 -10.07 -25.21
C ALA A 96 -0.55 -10.97 -26.22
N SER A 97 -1.32 -11.38 -27.22
CA SER A 97 -0.94 -11.80 -28.57
C SER A 97 -0.13 -13.09 -28.76
N ALA A 98 -0.66 -13.95 -29.64
CA ALA A 98 -0.23 -13.96 -31.05
C ALA A 98 -1.35 -14.52 -31.94
#